data_AF-A0A7S4JBZ7-F1
#
_entry.id   AF-A0A7S4JBZ7-F1
#
_cell.length_a   1.000
_cell.length_b   1.000
_cell.length_c   1.000
_cell.angle_alpha   90.00
_cell.angle_beta   90.00
_cell.angle_gamma   90.00
#
_symmetry.space_group_name_H-M   'P 1'
#
loop_
_entity.id
_entity.type
_entity.pdbx_description
1 polymer ?
#
loop_
_entity_poly.entity_id
_entity_poly.type
_entity_poly.pdbx_seq_one_letter_code
_entity_poly.pdbx_strand_id
1 'polypeptide(L)'
;WSQLSDLEDLALPPQSGSSTLVLRPFAGFKQEMLRSSGRFREWYLSDSPEHASLPGDWRQIDETSMIALVSILRPDRLPQALEQLVRKTLGLGSLSTILNSDEAVKEQGDSKHPIFFIVNEDEDVEELVRATLQYAGLMPSGRKMRSIILSDTDMDRLDILLEEELEGDHVVHLQDVQVASRWLNLSFPLFLSRLRQGTLPCILILSGKRAAITEVISGTCLKVDRTAPRSLHSCLKMNVQAVGDKIDLEHSSPTSRKMMFALCVFYAVIDFRKSFREVGWNHRYSFGLDSLLVACELVSDV
;
A
#
# COMPACT_ATOMS: atom_id res chain seq x y z
N TRP A 1 7.84 -15.93 -28.00
CA TRP A 1 7.71 -17.25 -28.66
C TRP A 1 8.20 -18.39 -27.78
N SER A 2 9.34 -18.28 -27.09
CA SER A 2 9.74 -19.23 -26.03
C SER A 2 8.72 -19.30 -24.90
N GLN A 3 8.17 -18.16 -24.47
CA GLN A 3 7.15 -18.05 -23.40
C GLN A 3 5.81 -18.75 -23.68
N LEU A 4 5.59 -19.29 -24.88
CA LEU A 4 4.33 -20.00 -25.20
C LEU A 4 4.33 -21.45 -24.73
N SER A 5 5.50 -22.03 -24.43
CA SER A 5 5.55 -23.30 -23.70
C SER A 5 4.83 -23.18 -22.36
N ASP A 6 4.87 -21.99 -21.75
CA ASP A 6 4.30 -21.75 -20.43
C ASP A 6 2.75 -21.75 -20.46
N LEU A 7 2.12 -21.45 -21.60
CA LEU A 7 0.67 -21.64 -21.83
C LEU A 7 0.27 -23.12 -21.85
N GLU A 8 1.16 -23.96 -22.36
CA GLU A 8 1.01 -25.41 -22.43
C GLU A 8 1.33 -26.07 -21.07
N ASP A 9 2.12 -25.40 -20.21
CA ASP A 9 2.62 -25.88 -18.91
C ASP A 9 1.93 -25.27 -17.67
N LEU A 10 1.00 -24.31 -17.82
CA LEU A 10 0.23 -23.69 -16.73
C LEU A 10 -0.78 -24.64 -16.04
N ALA A 11 -0.69 -25.93 -16.30
CA ALA A 11 -1.48 -26.98 -15.67
C ALA A 11 -0.78 -27.51 -14.40
N LEU A 12 -1.58 -27.80 -13.38
CA LEU A 12 -1.18 -28.57 -12.19
C LEU A 12 -0.34 -29.80 -12.60
N PRO A 13 0.63 -30.23 -11.77
CA PRO A 13 1.62 -31.23 -12.15
C PRO A 13 0.93 -32.49 -12.71
N PRO A 14 1.38 -33.01 -13.86
CA PRO A 14 0.74 -34.11 -14.53
C PRO A 14 0.90 -35.39 -13.69
N GLN A 15 -0.22 -35.92 -13.21
CA GLN A 15 -0.32 -37.32 -12.82
C GLN A 15 -0.14 -38.16 -14.09
N SER A 16 1.10 -38.56 -14.35
CA SER A 16 1.50 -39.64 -15.27
C SER A 16 0.92 -39.62 -16.70
N GLY A 17 1.76 -39.29 -17.68
CA GLY A 17 1.57 -39.71 -19.07
C GLY A 17 1.31 -38.57 -20.05
N SER A 18 2.39 -38.16 -20.72
CA SER A 18 2.47 -37.39 -21.98
C SER A 18 1.13 -37.03 -22.63
N SER A 19 0.62 -35.85 -22.30
CA SER A 19 -0.35 -35.09 -23.08
C SER A 19 -0.21 -33.65 -22.62
N THR A 20 0.31 -32.78 -23.49
CA THR A 20 0.30 -31.34 -23.27
C THR A 20 -1.14 -30.93 -22.96
N LEU A 21 -1.42 -30.59 -21.70
CA LEU A 21 -2.74 -30.22 -21.25
C LEU A 21 -3.02 -28.80 -21.74
N VAL A 22 -3.39 -28.70 -23.02
CA VAL A 22 -3.90 -27.46 -23.58
C VAL A 22 -5.15 -27.11 -22.78
N LEU A 23 -5.11 -25.98 -22.08
CA LEU A 23 -6.32 -25.36 -21.55
C LEU A 23 -7.33 -25.32 -22.70
N ARG A 24 -8.43 -26.08 -22.60
CA ARG A 24 -9.39 -26.27 -23.70
C ARG A 24 -9.76 -24.98 -24.46
N PRO A 25 -9.88 -23.81 -23.79
CA PRO A 25 -10.13 -22.55 -24.49
C PRO A 25 -9.06 -22.18 -25.52
N PHE A 26 -7.80 -22.62 -25.37
CA PHE A 26 -6.64 -22.23 -26.18
C PHE A 26 -6.22 -23.25 -27.25
N ALA A 27 -7.05 -24.26 -27.52
CA ALA A 27 -6.79 -25.24 -28.58
C ALA A 27 -6.60 -24.54 -29.94
N GLY A 28 -5.47 -24.80 -30.60
CA GLY A 28 -5.15 -24.19 -31.89
C GLY A 28 -4.63 -22.74 -31.82
N PHE A 29 -4.53 -22.13 -30.64
CA PHE A 29 -4.07 -20.74 -30.47
C PHE A 29 -2.70 -20.50 -31.10
N LYS A 30 -1.74 -21.39 -30.82
CA LYS A 30 -0.38 -21.33 -31.37
C LYS A 30 -0.36 -21.36 -32.90
N GLN A 31 -1.19 -22.18 -33.52
CA GLN A 31 -1.27 -22.29 -34.98
C GLN A 31 -1.86 -21.02 -35.58
N GLU A 32 -2.93 -20.48 -34.98
CA GLU A 32 -3.55 -19.24 -35.42
C GLU A 32 -2.60 -18.04 -35.28
N MET A 33 -1.82 -18.00 -34.20
CA MET A 33 -0.85 -16.94 -33.98
C MET A 33 0.35 -17.01 -34.93
N LEU A 34 0.75 -18.21 -35.37
CA LEU A 34 1.73 -18.36 -36.46
C LEU A 34 1.13 -17.92 -37.81
N ARG A 35 -0.11 -18.31 -38.09
CA ARG A 35 -0.84 -17.96 -39.33
C ARG A 35 -1.07 -16.45 -39.45
N SER A 36 -1.46 -15.81 -38.36
CA SER A 36 -1.83 -14.38 -38.28
C SER A 36 -0.77 -13.53 -37.56
N SER A 37 0.51 -13.91 -37.68
CA SER A 37 1.63 -13.35 -36.88
C SER A 37 1.75 -11.83 -36.92
N GLY A 38 1.50 -11.19 -38.06
CA GLY A 38 1.53 -9.73 -38.18
C GLY A 38 0.50 -9.03 -37.27
N ARG A 39 -0.74 -9.53 -37.24
CA ARG A 39 -1.81 -8.96 -36.41
C ARG A 39 -1.61 -9.26 -34.92
N PHE A 40 -1.08 -10.43 -34.58
CA PHE A 40 -0.71 -10.73 -33.20
C PHE A 40 0.46 -9.88 -32.73
N ARG A 41 1.40 -9.53 -33.62
CA ARG A 41 2.47 -8.58 -33.32
C ARG A 41 1.91 -7.17 -33.09
N GLU A 42 0.93 -6.72 -33.89
CA GLU A 42 0.24 -5.45 -33.65
C GLU A 42 -0.46 -5.42 -32.29
N TRP A 43 -1.21 -6.49 -31.95
CA TRP A 43 -1.82 -6.64 -30.64
C TRP A 43 -0.77 -6.62 -29.52
N TYR A 44 0.31 -7.39 -29.69
CA TYR A 44 1.40 -7.48 -28.71
C TYR A 44 2.11 -6.14 -28.50
N LEU A 45 2.29 -5.34 -29.55
CA LEU A 45 2.94 -4.04 -29.48
C LEU A 45 2.00 -2.90 -29.07
N SER A 46 0.70 -3.18 -28.92
CA SER A 46 -0.26 -2.20 -28.43
C SER A 46 0.09 -1.70 -27.03
N ASP A 47 -0.23 -0.45 -26.76
CA ASP A 47 -0.13 0.14 -25.42
C ASP A 47 -1.17 -0.43 -24.45
N SER A 48 -2.28 -0.98 -24.95
CA SER A 48 -3.34 -1.56 -24.12
C SER A 48 -3.89 -2.85 -24.75
N PRO A 49 -3.07 -3.91 -24.84
CA PRO A 49 -3.47 -5.20 -25.43
C PRO A 49 -4.69 -5.83 -24.74
N GLU A 50 -4.85 -5.60 -23.43
CA GLU A 50 -5.98 -6.07 -22.62
C GLU A 50 -7.34 -5.52 -23.06
N HIS A 51 -7.35 -4.37 -23.75
CA HIS A 51 -8.55 -3.75 -24.32
C HIS A 51 -8.75 -4.07 -25.80
N ALA A 52 -7.72 -4.61 -26.47
CA ALA A 52 -7.76 -4.89 -27.89
C ALA A 52 -8.32 -6.30 -28.16
N SER A 53 -9.21 -6.42 -29.14
CA SER A 53 -9.66 -7.72 -29.60
C SER A 53 -8.52 -8.48 -30.26
N LEU A 54 -8.39 -9.77 -29.95
CA LEU A 54 -7.41 -10.62 -30.61
C LEU A 54 -7.78 -10.87 -32.08
N PRO A 55 -6.80 -11.21 -32.93
CA PRO A 55 -7.05 -11.52 -34.34
C PRO A 55 -7.81 -12.84 -34.55
N GLY A 56 -8.50 -12.94 -35.69
CA GLY A 56 -9.09 -14.20 -36.17
C GLY A 56 -10.23 -14.70 -35.29
N ASP A 57 -10.20 -15.99 -34.99
CA ASP A 57 -11.25 -16.68 -34.22
C ASP A 57 -11.22 -16.33 -32.72
N TRP A 58 -10.16 -15.66 -32.27
CA TRP A 58 -9.95 -15.27 -30.87
C TRP A 58 -10.57 -13.93 -30.49
N ARG A 59 -11.30 -13.29 -31.41
CA ARG A 59 -12.00 -12.01 -31.17
C ARG A 59 -12.98 -12.08 -30.00
N GLN A 60 -13.57 -13.25 -29.76
CA GLN A 60 -14.56 -13.50 -28.71
C GLN A 60 -13.98 -14.30 -27.54
N ILE A 61 -12.67 -14.16 -27.27
CA ILE A 61 -12.07 -14.73 -26.07
C ILE A 61 -12.77 -14.18 -24.82
N ASP A 62 -13.05 -15.05 -23.85
CA ASP A 62 -13.58 -14.64 -22.56
C ASP A 62 -12.52 -13.88 -21.75
N GLU A 63 -12.94 -13.10 -20.76
CA GLU A 63 -12.04 -12.23 -19.99
C GLU A 63 -11.04 -13.00 -19.13
N THR A 64 -11.41 -14.19 -18.64
CA THR A 64 -10.52 -15.04 -17.85
C THR A 64 -9.40 -15.58 -18.72
N SER A 65 -9.75 -16.06 -19.92
CA SER A 65 -8.78 -16.48 -20.92
C SER A 65 -7.93 -15.30 -21.42
N MET A 66 -8.49 -14.11 -21.59
CA MET A 66 -7.70 -12.93 -21.93
C MET A 66 -6.64 -12.63 -20.86
N ILE A 67 -6.98 -12.72 -19.57
CA ILE A 67 -6.02 -12.52 -18.48
C ILE A 67 -4.91 -13.58 -18.50
N ALA A 68 -5.25 -14.86 -18.72
CA ALA A 68 -4.25 -15.92 -18.83
C ALA A 68 -3.31 -15.68 -20.01
N LEU A 69 -3.80 -15.14 -21.11
CA LEU A 69 -2.99 -14.81 -22.28
C LEU A 69 -2.09 -13.60 -22.02
N VAL A 70 -2.61 -12.55 -21.38
CA VAL A 70 -1.83 -11.37 -20.97
C VAL A 70 -0.76 -11.75 -19.94
N SER A 71 -1.06 -12.62 -18.97
CA SER A 71 -0.09 -13.02 -17.94
C SER A 71 1.17 -13.69 -18.53
N ILE A 72 1.07 -14.27 -19.72
CA ILE A 72 2.16 -14.98 -20.39
C ILE A 72 2.83 -14.11 -21.44
N LEU A 73 2.04 -13.43 -22.28
CA LEU A 73 2.58 -12.65 -23.41
C LEU A 73 2.97 -11.23 -23.01
N ARG A 74 2.20 -10.58 -22.13
CA ARG A 74 2.39 -9.18 -21.71
C ARG A 74 2.22 -9.08 -20.18
N PRO A 75 3.10 -9.73 -19.39
CA PRO A 75 2.99 -9.71 -17.93
C PRO A 75 3.06 -8.30 -17.35
N ASP A 76 3.66 -7.34 -18.07
CA ASP A 76 3.68 -5.93 -17.73
C ASP A 76 2.28 -5.27 -17.71
N ARG A 77 1.30 -5.85 -18.42
CA ARG A 77 -0.09 -5.39 -18.50
C ARG A 77 -1.06 -6.21 -17.66
N LEU A 78 -0.56 -7.24 -16.97
CA LEU A 78 -1.37 -8.06 -16.09
C LEU A 78 -2.09 -7.26 -15.00
N PRO A 79 -1.46 -6.26 -14.32
CA PRO A 79 -2.15 -5.46 -13.32
C PRO A 79 -3.38 -4.73 -13.87
N GLN A 80 -3.28 -4.15 -15.06
CA GLN A 80 -4.36 -3.43 -15.73
C GLN A 80 -5.48 -4.38 -16.18
N ALA A 81 -5.12 -5.54 -16.74
CA ALA A 81 -6.08 -6.56 -17.13
C ALA A 81 -6.87 -7.10 -15.92
N LEU A 82 -6.19 -7.35 -14.80
CA LEU A 82 -6.83 -7.77 -13.55
C LEU A 82 -7.71 -6.68 -12.97
N GLU A 83 -7.24 -5.42 -12.95
CA GLU A 83 -8.05 -4.29 -12.50
C GLU A 83 -9.37 -4.22 -13.28
N GLN A 84 -9.31 -4.34 -14.61
CA GLN A 84 -10.49 -4.29 -15.45
C GLN A 84 -11.47 -5.43 -15.14
N LEU A 85 -10.98 -6.66 -14.99
CA LEU A 85 -11.82 -7.81 -14.63
C LEU A 85 -12.52 -7.57 -13.29
N VAL A 86 -11.78 -7.13 -12.27
CA VAL A 86 -12.34 -6.88 -10.94
C VAL A 86 -13.40 -5.77 -11.01
N ARG A 87 -13.11 -4.68 -11.72
CA ARG A 87 -14.05 -3.57 -11.90
C ARG A 87 -15.34 -4.01 -12.58
N LYS A 88 -15.23 -4.79 -13.65
CA LYS A 88 -16.40 -5.28 -14.38
C LYS A 88 -17.20 -6.30 -13.58
N THR A 89 -16.52 -7.23 -12.90
CA THR A 89 -17.16 -8.29 -12.12
C THR A 89 -17.90 -7.73 -10.90
N LEU A 90 -17.30 -6.74 -10.22
CA LEU A 90 -17.87 -6.12 -9.01
C LEU A 90 -18.71 -4.88 -9.31
N GLY A 91 -18.82 -4.44 -10.57
CA GLY A 91 -19.54 -3.22 -10.94
C GLY A 91 -18.93 -1.93 -10.39
N LEU A 92 -17.60 -1.91 -10.19
CA LEU A 92 -16.88 -0.79 -9.59
C LEU A 92 -16.44 0.24 -10.64
N GLY A 93 -16.65 1.53 -10.33
CA GLY A 93 -16.16 2.63 -11.15
C GLY A 93 -14.65 2.79 -11.14
N SER A 94 -13.98 2.60 -9.99
CA SER A 94 -12.53 2.64 -9.84
C SER A 94 -12.08 1.81 -8.64
N LEU A 95 -10.93 1.12 -8.74
CA LEU A 95 -10.29 0.45 -7.60
C LEU A 95 -9.59 1.43 -6.65
N SER A 96 -9.38 2.68 -7.07
CA SER A 96 -8.76 3.74 -6.25
C SER A 96 -9.63 4.19 -5.07
N THR A 97 -10.83 3.65 -4.91
CA THR A 97 -11.79 3.97 -3.84
C THR A 97 -11.46 3.24 -2.52
N ILE A 98 -10.38 2.46 -2.48
CA ILE A 98 -9.89 1.89 -1.21
C ILE A 98 -9.42 3.08 -0.36
N LEU A 99 -10.09 3.25 0.79
CA LEU A 99 -9.94 4.35 1.74
C LEU A 99 -8.47 4.75 1.93
N ASN A 100 -8.22 6.06 2.06
CA ASN A 100 -6.93 6.53 2.58
C ASN A 100 -6.70 5.87 3.94
N SER A 101 -5.47 5.47 4.24
CA SER A 101 -5.13 4.79 5.51
C SER A 101 -5.59 5.58 6.74
N ASP A 102 -5.53 6.91 6.69
CA ASP A 102 -6.05 7.83 7.70
C ASP A 102 -7.57 7.74 7.89
N GLU A 103 -8.33 7.70 6.79
CA GLU A 103 -9.79 7.57 6.81
C GLU A 103 -10.21 6.20 7.35
N ALA A 104 -9.51 5.13 6.96
CA ALA A 104 -9.76 3.79 7.49
C ALA A 104 -9.56 3.73 9.01
N VAL A 105 -8.52 4.39 9.53
CA VAL A 105 -8.29 4.49 10.98
C VAL A 105 -9.39 5.31 11.66
N LYS A 106 -9.85 6.39 11.03
CA LYS A 106 -10.96 7.20 11.56
C LYS A 106 -12.28 6.44 11.63
N GLU A 107 -12.59 5.62 10.62
CA GLU A 107 -13.86 4.89 10.55
C GLU A 107 -13.86 3.60 11.39
N GLN A 108 -12.72 2.92 11.49
CA GLN A 108 -12.63 1.56 12.05
C GLN A 108 -11.78 1.46 13.31
N GLY A 109 -10.99 2.49 13.62
CA GLY A 109 -10.14 2.50 14.81
C GLY A 109 -10.97 2.59 16.08
N ASP A 110 -10.71 1.70 17.03
CA ASP A 110 -11.33 1.71 18.35
C ASP A 110 -10.33 1.32 19.45
N SER A 111 -10.76 1.36 20.71
CA SER A 111 -9.92 0.98 21.85
C SER A 111 -9.89 -0.53 22.10
N LYS A 112 -10.70 -1.33 21.38
CA LYS A 112 -10.85 -2.78 21.61
C LYS A 112 -10.02 -3.61 20.64
N HIS A 113 -9.67 -3.05 19.50
CA HIS A 113 -8.91 -3.64 18.42
C HIS A 113 -7.67 -2.79 18.20
N PRO A 114 -6.47 -3.32 18.52
CA PRO A 114 -5.24 -2.59 18.30
C PRO A 114 -5.03 -2.23 16.83
N ILE A 115 -4.33 -1.14 16.58
CA ILE A 115 -3.97 -0.71 15.22
C ILE A 115 -2.51 -1.11 14.97
N PHE A 116 -2.27 -1.83 13.88
CA PHE A 116 -0.95 -2.27 13.45
C PHE A 116 -0.51 -1.47 12.21
N PHE A 117 0.50 -0.62 12.37
CA PHE A 117 1.13 0.12 11.28
C PHE A 117 2.27 -0.68 10.66
N ILE A 118 2.13 -0.97 9.37
CA ILE A 118 3.22 -1.51 8.54
C ILE A 118 4.04 -0.31 8.06
N VAL A 119 5.28 -0.22 8.50
CA VAL A 119 6.16 0.92 8.25
C VAL A 119 7.47 0.51 7.58
N ASN A 120 8.08 1.46 6.86
CA ASN A 120 9.41 1.32 6.28
C ASN A 120 10.48 1.81 7.28
N GLU A 121 11.73 1.38 7.12
CA GLU A 121 12.84 1.76 8.02
C GLU A 121 13.20 3.26 7.97
N ASP A 122 12.81 3.97 6.91
CA ASP A 122 13.23 5.34 6.64
C ASP A 122 12.23 6.42 7.13
N GLU A 123 11.13 6.03 7.79
CA GLU A 123 10.08 6.95 8.22
C GLU A 123 10.17 7.25 9.73
N ASP A 124 9.87 8.48 10.13
CA ASP A 124 9.59 8.81 11.53
C ASP A 124 8.22 8.20 11.90
N VAL A 125 8.27 6.98 12.43
CA VAL A 125 7.09 6.18 12.76
C VAL A 125 6.25 6.84 13.85
N GLU A 126 6.89 7.51 14.81
CA GLU A 126 6.19 8.14 15.92
C GLU A 126 5.35 9.33 15.44
N GLU A 127 5.94 10.22 14.64
CA GLU A 127 5.23 11.37 14.10
C GLU A 127 4.14 10.94 13.11
N LEU A 128 4.40 9.92 12.29
CA LEU A 128 3.42 9.33 11.39
C LEU A 128 2.19 8.79 12.14
N VAL A 129 2.40 8.00 13.19
CA VAL A 129 1.33 7.44 14.02
C VAL A 129 0.57 8.57 14.71
N ARG A 130 1.29 9.53 15.30
CA ARG A 130 0.68 10.68 15.98
C ARG A 130 -0.23 11.48 15.05
N ALA A 131 0.24 11.82 13.85
CA ALA A 131 -0.54 12.56 12.85
C ALA A 131 -1.80 11.78 12.43
N THR A 132 -1.67 10.46 12.23
CA THR A 132 -2.80 9.58 11.87
C THR A 132 -3.88 9.60 12.95
N LEU A 133 -3.47 9.44 14.22
CA LEU A 133 -4.40 9.37 15.33
C LEU A 133 -5.05 10.72 15.65
N GLN A 134 -4.33 11.82 15.44
CA GLN A 134 -4.90 13.17 15.51
C GLN A 134 -5.97 13.38 14.45
N TYR A 135 -5.69 13.00 13.20
CA TYR A 135 -6.67 13.06 12.11
C TYR A 135 -7.93 12.22 12.42
N ALA A 136 -7.72 11.03 12.98
CA ALA A 136 -8.81 10.12 13.33
C ALA A 136 -9.61 10.56 14.57
N GLY A 137 -9.15 11.57 15.33
CA GLY A 137 -9.75 11.93 16.62
C GLY A 137 -9.52 10.89 17.72
N LEU A 138 -8.57 9.97 17.51
CA LEU A 138 -8.16 8.94 18.47
C LEU A 138 -7.06 9.44 19.43
N MET A 139 -6.54 10.64 19.21
CA MET A 139 -5.72 11.39 20.17
C MET A 139 -6.60 12.38 20.94
N PRO A 140 -6.94 12.12 22.21
CA PRO A 140 -7.75 13.04 22.99
C PRO A 140 -6.93 14.24 23.48
N SER A 141 -7.61 15.37 23.63
CA SER A 141 -7.07 16.60 24.22
C SER A 141 -6.55 16.30 25.63
N GLY A 142 -5.22 16.24 25.80
CA GLY A 142 -4.58 16.03 27.10
C GLY A 142 -4.14 14.59 27.43
N ARG A 143 -4.45 13.58 26.60
CA ARG A 143 -3.83 12.26 26.74
C ARG A 143 -2.43 12.27 26.14
N LYS A 144 -1.46 11.69 26.85
CA LYS A 144 -0.10 11.51 26.34
C LYS A 144 -0.03 10.21 25.54
N MET A 145 0.54 10.28 24.34
CA MET A 145 1.01 9.09 23.64
C MET A 145 2.33 8.67 24.28
N ARG A 146 2.42 7.42 24.70
CA ARG A 146 3.65 6.82 25.21
C ARG A 146 4.18 5.85 24.18
N SER A 147 5.36 6.18 23.67
CA SER A 147 6.04 5.49 22.58
C SER A 147 7.19 4.68 23.17
N ILE A 148 7.19 3.35 22.95
CA ILE A 148 8.18 2.41 23.45
C ILE A 148 8.79 1.70 22.25
N ILE A 149 10.09 1.86 22.05
CA ILE A 149 10.84 1.14 21.01
C ILE A 149 11.33 -0.16 21.63
N LEU A 150 10.84 -1.28 21.11
CA LEU A 150 11.19 -2.59 21.64
C LEU A 150 12.58 -3.01 21.20
N SER A 151 13.38 -3.42 22.18
CA SER A 151 14.70 -4.01 21.99
C SER A 151 14.74 -5.43 22.56
N ASP A 152 15.76 -6.21 22.19
CA ASP A 152 15.92 -7.59 22.67
C ASP A 152 15.97 -7.66 24.21
N THR A 153 16.44 -6.60 24.88
CA THR A 153 16.54 -6.54 26.34
C THR A 153 15.20 -6.35 27.04
N ASP A 154 14.16 -5.91 26.34
CA ASP A 154 12.85 -5.62 26.93
C ASP A 154 11.97 -6.87 27.03
N MET A 155 12.36 -7.97 26.39
CA MET A 155 11.49 -9.13 26.16
C MET A 155 11.09 -9.89 27.42
N ASP A 156 11.98 -9.98 28.40
CA ASP A 156 11.67 -10.65 29.66
C ASP A 156 10.80 -9.80 30.59
N ARG A 157 10.69 -8.49 30.32
CA ARG A 157 9.96 -7.52 31.16
C ARG A 157 8.80 -6.85 30.43
N LEU A 158 8.53 -7.20 29.18
CA LEU A 158 7.53 -6.53 28.36
C LEU A 158 6.14 -6.58 28.98
N ASP A 159 5.76 -7.70 29.59
CA ASP A 159 4.47 -7.82 30.28
C ASP A 159 4.37 -6.86 31.49
N ILE A 160 5.45 -6.72 32.26
CA ILE A 160 5.52 -5.80 33.40
C ILE A 160 5.49 -4.35 32.92
N LEU A 161 6.31 -4.04 31.90
CA LEU A 161 6.39 -2.70 31.32
C LEU A 161 5.05 -2.27 30.75
N LEU A 162 4.34 -3.16 30.07
CA LEU A 162 3.00 -2.89 29.61
C LEU A 162 2.05 -2.67 30.79
N GLU A 163 2.07 -3.51 31.81
CA GLU A 163 1.20 -3.33 32.99
C GLU A 163 1.39 -1.97 33.67
N GLU A 164 2.64 -1.51 33.85
CA GLU A 164 2.94 -0.17 34.40
C GLU A 164 2.42 0.96 33.49
N GLU A 165 2.55 0.80 32.18
CA GLU A 165 2.20 1.82 31.19
C GLU A 165 0.69 1.90 30.90
N LEU A 166 -0.06 0.88 31.35
CA LEU A 166 -1.52 0.76 31.17
C LEU A 166 -2.34 1.24 32.35
N GLU A 167 -1.71 1.65 33.45
CA GLU A 167 -2.40 2.21 34.62
C GLU A 167 -3.00 3.62 34.38
N GLY A 168 -2.96 4.12 33.14
CA GLY A 168 -3.48 5.44 32.75
C GLY A 168 -4.34 5.43 31.49
N ASP A 169 -5.09 6.52 31.30
CA ASP A 169 -5.89 6.78 30.12
C ASP A 169 -4.97 7.31 28.99
N HIS A 170 -4.23 6.41 28.35
CA HIS A 170 -3.13 6.74 27.43
C HIS A 170 -3.23 5.98 26.10
N VAL A 171 -2.57 6.54 25.08
CA VAL A 171 -2.28 5.82 23.84
C VAL A 171 -0.90 5.18 24.02
N VAL A 172 -0.82 3.86 23.94
CA VAL A 172 0.44 3.11 24.06
C VAL A 172 0.86 2.68 22.66
N HIS A 173 2.05 3.10 22.24
CA HIS A 173 2.62 2.80 20.93
C HIS A 173 3.89 1.95 21.09
N LEU A 174 3.83 0.70 20.63
CA LEU A 174 4.98 -0.21 20.59
C LEU A 174 5.60 -0.19 19.19
N GLN A 175 6.88 0.16 19.12
CA GLN A 175 7.68 0.14 17.89
C GLN A 175 8.56 -1.10 17.81
N ASP A 176 8.95 -1.45 16.59
CA ASP A 176 9.81 -2.61 16.28
C ASP A 176 9.31 -3.94 16.82
N VAL A 177 7.99 -4.15 16.78
CA VAL A 177 7.34 -5.35 17.30
C VAL A 177 7.78 -6.66 16.65
N GLN A 178 8.49 -6.62 15.51
CA GLN A 178 9.18 -7.80 14.96
C GLN A 178 10.17 -8.45 15.94
N VAL A 179 10.78 -7.65 16.82
CA VAL A 179 11.70 -8.12 17.86
C VAL A 179 10.96 -9.00 18.88
N ALA A 180 9.70 -8.65 19.16
CA ALA A 180 8.83 -9.33 20.13
C ALA A 180 8.04 -10.51 19.57
N SER A 181 8.60 -11.25 18.61
CA SER A 181 7.91 -12.38 17.94
C SER A 181 7.34 -13.43 18.91
N ARG A 182 8.07 -13.77 19.97
CA ARG A 182 7.60 -14.72 20.99
C ARG A 182 6.42 -14.17 21.78
N TRP A 183 6.50 -12.90 22.20
CA TRP A 183 5.43 -12.23 22.95
C TRP A 183 4.16 -12.07 22.11
N LEU A 184 4.30 -11.70 20.83
CA LEU A 184 3.19 -11.57 19.88
C LEU A 184 2.39 -12.87 19.68
N ASN A 185 3.03 -14.03 19.87
CA ASN A 185 2.38 -15.32 19.73
C ASN A 185 1.83 -15.88 21.05
N LEU A 186 2.48 -15.59 22.18
CA LEU A 186 2.13 -16.20 23.47
C LEU A 186 1.33 -15.28 24.38
N SER A 187 1.82 -14.07 24.67
CA SER A 187 1.24 -13.15 25.65
C SER A 187 0.21 -12.20 25.02
N PHE A 188 0.41 -11.79 23.77
CA PHE A 188 -0.47 -10.85 23.09
C PHE A 188 -1.96 -11.28 23.00
N PRO A 189 -2.31 -12.57 22.76
CA PRO A 189 -3.71 -13.02 22.83
C PRO A 189 -4.39 -12.81 24.19
N LEU A 190 -3.64 -12.99 25.29
CA LEU A 190 -4.14 -12.74 26.65
C LEU A 190 -4.36 -11.24 26.85
N PHE A 191 -3.42 -10.43 26.35
CA PHE A 191 -3.51 -8.98 26.37
C PHE A 191 -4.75 -8.45 25.62
N LEU A 192 -4.99 -8.95 24.42
CA LEU A 192 -6.17 -8.62 23.60
C LEU A 192 -7.48 -8.96 24.32
N SER A 193 -7.50 -10.08 25.05
CA SER A 193 -8.67 -10.48 25.82
C SER A 193 -8.99 -9.47 26.93
N ARG A 194 -7.96 -8.96 27.62
CA ARG A 194 -8.09 -7.93 28.65
C ARG A 194 -8.55 -6.58 28.07
N LEU A 195 -7.97 -6.16 26.94
CA LEU A 195 -8.39 -4.95 26.21
C LEU A 195 -9.88 -4.98 25.85
N ARG A 196 -10.35 -6.08 25.26
CA ARG A 196 -11.74 -6.25 24.82
C ARG A 196 -12.75 -6.28 25.96
N GLN A 197 -12.34 -6.79 27.13
CA GLN A 197 -13.12 -6.77 28.36
C GLN A 197 -13.22 -5.36 28.97
N GLY A 198 -12.47 -4.38 28.46
CA GLY A 198 -12.44 -3.01 28.99
C GLY A 198 -11.68 -2.89 30.31
N THR A 199 -10.88 -3.91 30.67
CA THR A 199 -10.05 -3.89 31.89
C THR A 199 -8.83 -2.99 31.75
N LEU A 200 -8.48 -2.60 30.51
CA LEU A 200 -7.36 -1.72 30.18
C LEU A 200 -7.90 -0.48 29.45
N PRO A 201 -7.89 0.71 30.07
CA PRO A 201 -8.42 1.94 29.47
C PRO A 201 -7.39 2.60 28.55
N CYS A 202 -6.88 1.87 27.55
CA CYS A 202 -5.88 2.40 26.62
C CYS A 202 -6.26 2.16 25.16
N ILE A 203 -5.60 2.87 24.25
CA ILE A 203 -5.58 2.53 22.82
C ILE A 203 -4.19 1.97 22.53
N LEU A 204 -4.12 0.70 22.11
CA LEU A 204 -2.86 0.05 21.77
C LEU A 204 -2.57 0.22 20.27
N ILE A 205 -1.37 0.73 19.99
CA ILE A 205 -0.81 0.88 18.66
C ILE A 205 0.46 0.05 18.56
N LEU A 206 0.60 -0.69 17.46
CA LEU A 206 1.77 -1.49 17.15
C LEU A 206 2.35 -0.98 15.83
N SER A 207 3.67 -0.90 15.71
CA SER A 207 4.32 -0.63 14.43
C SER A 207 5.50 -1.54 14.20
N GLY A 208 5.64 -2.03 12.96
CA GLY A 208 6.77 -2.86 12.58
C GLY A 208 6.72 -3.31 11.12
N LYS A 209 7.62 -4.23 10.79
CA LYS A 209 7.72 -4.78 9.43
C LYS A 209 6.56 -5.73 9.13
N ARG A 210 6.23 -5.90 7.85
CA ARG A 210 5.22 -6.86 7.38
C ARG A 210 5.48 -8.30 7.87
N ALA A 211 6.74 -8.67 8.07
CA ALA A 211 7.14 -9.98 8.62
C ALA A 211 6.70 -10.22 10.08
N ALA A 212 6.38 -9.17 10.83
CA ALA A 212 5.90 -9.28 12.21
C ALA A 212 4.40 -9.66 12.31
N ILE A 213 3.67 -9.65 11.19
CA ILE A 213 2.25 -9.98 11.18
C ILE A 213 2.06 -11.47 11.45
N THR A 214 1.71 -11.80 12.69
CA THR A 214 1.30 -13.14 13.11
C THR A 214 -0.16 -13.41 12.76
N GLU A 215 -0.59 -14.67 12.89
CA GLU A 215 -2.01 -15.03 12.76
C GLU A 215 -2.90 -14.22 13.71
N VAL A 216 -2.40 -13.98 14.93
CA VAL A 216 -3.09 -13.18 15.96
C VAL A 216 -3.28 -11.74 15.48
N ILE A 217 -2.21 -11.06 15.04
CA ILE A 217 -2.30 -9.69 14.50
C ILE A 217 -3.25 -9.65 13.29
N SER A 218 -3.13 -10.64 12.40
CA SER A 218 -3.97 -10.73 11.21
C SER A 218 -5.46 -10.86 11.53
N GLY A 219 -5.82 -11.63 12.57
CA GLY A 219 -7.21 -11.86 12.95
C GLY A 219 -7.81 -10.78 13.86
N THR A 220 -7.00 -9.95 14.51
CA THR A 220 -7.49 -9.11 15.64
C THR A 220 -7.19 -7.62 15.52
N CYS A 221 -6.18 -7.22 14.74
CA CYS A 221 -5.77 -5.83 14.62
C CYS A 221 -6.32 -5.17 13.34
N LEU A 222 -6.51 -3.85 13.38
CA LEU A 222 -6.66 -3.03 12.18
C LEU A 222 -5.28 -2.83 11.54
N LYS A 223 -5.07 -3.35 10.33
CA LYS A 223 -3.77 -3.27 9.65
C LYS A 223 -3.73 -2.05 8.73
N VAL A 224 -2.79 -1.15 8.96
CA VAL A 224 -2.61 0.08 8.20
C VAL A 224 -1.29 -0.01 7.45
N ASP A 225 -1.35 -0.16 6.13
CA ASP A 225 -0.15 -0.20 5.30
C ASP A 225 0.27 1.20 4.87
N ARG A 226 1.35 1.72 5.45
CA ARG A 226 1.97 3.00 5.05
C ARG A 226 3.08 2.81 4.01
N THR A 227 3.44 1.56 3.70
CA THR A 227 4.46 1.22 2.70
C THR A 227 3.93 1.19 1.27
N ALA A 228 2.60 1.27 1.10
CA ALA A 228 1.97 1.25 -0.22
C ALA A 228 2.45 2.43 -1.10
N PRO A 229 2.85 2.18 -2.35
CA PRO A 229 3.32 3.23 -3.25
C PRO A 229 2.18 4.22 -3.50
N ARG A 230 2.42 5.49 -3.15
CA ARG A 230 1.51 6.59 -3.45
C ARG A 230 1.55 6.85 -4.95
N SER A 231 0.41 7.13 -5.56
CA SER A 231 0.39 7.61 -6.94
C SER A 231 0.93 9.04 -7.00
N LEU A 232 1.50 9.44 -8.14
CA LEU A 232 1.96 10.82 -8.36
C LEU A 232 0.84 11.84 -8.07
N HIS A 233 -0.39 11.51 -8.47
CA HIS A 233 -1.57 12.32 -8.18
C HIS A 233 -1.84 12.45 -6.67
N SER A 234 -1.70 11.37 -5.91
CA SER A 234 -1.86 11.39 -4.45
C SER A 234 -0.77 12.26 -3.79
N CYS A 235 0.50 12.08 -4.17
CA CYS A 235 1.61 12.91 -3.70
C CYS A 235 1.36 14.41 -3.98
N LEU A 236 0.92 14.74 -5.20
CA LEU A 236 0.61 16.13 -5.57
C LEU A 236 -0.56 16.69 -4.75
N LYS A 237 -1.65 15.91 -4.58
CA LYS A 237 -2.81 16.34 -3.79
C LYS A 237 -2.41 16.64 -2.35
N MET A 238 -1.62 15.78 -1.72
CA MET A 238 -1.11 16.01 -0.36
C MET A 238 -0.24 17.28 -0.28
N ASN A 239 0.67 17.48 -1.22
CA ASN A 239 1.52 18.67 -1.25
C ASN A 239 0.72 19.97 -1.38
N VAL A 240 -0.25 20.00 -2.31
CA VAL A 240 -1.13 21.17 -2.51
C VAL A 240 -1.97 21.45 -1.27
N GLN A 241 -2.53 20.41 -0.65
CA GLN A 241 -3.31 20.55 0.57
C GLN A 241 -2.47 21.12 1.73
N ALA A 242 -1.30 20.54 1.98
CA ALA A 242 -0.41 21.00 3.04
C ALA A 242 0.07 22.45 2.85
N VAL A 243 0.36 22.85 1.61
CA VAL A 243 0.70 24.24 1.30
C VAL A 243 -0.49 25.17 1.52
N GLY A 244 -1.69 24.77 1.09
CA GLY A 244 -2.91 25.56 1.30
C GLY A 244 -3.32 25.70 2.77
N ASP A 245 -3.02 24.71 3.61
CA ASP A 245 -3.32 24.74 5.03
C ASP A 245 -2.38 25.66 5.83
N LYS A 246 -1.14 25.88 5.34
CA LYS A 246 -0.09 26.63 6.06
C LYS A 246 0.23 28.00 5.47
N ILE A 247 0.03 28.18 4.17
CA ILE A 247 0.38 29.41 3.45
C ILE A 247 -0.88 30.08 2.94
N ASP A 248 -0.98 31.38 3.15
CA ASP A 248 -2.07 32.20 2.64
C ASP A 248 -1.96 32.37 1.11
N LEU A 249 -2.65 31.48 0.40
CA LEU A 249 -2.71 31.50 -1.06
C LEU A 249 -3.64 32.60 -1.59
N GLU A 250 -4.54 33.16 -0.79
CA GLU A 250 -5.48 34.17 -1.26
C GLU A 250 -4.78 35.51 -1.49
N HIS A 251 -3.87 35.87 -0.57
CA HIS A 251 -3.11 37.11 -0.61
C HIS A 251 -1.80 37.03 -1.41
N SER A 252 -1.39 35.82 -1.82
CA SER A 252 -0.21 35.60 -2.65
C SER A 252 -0.39 36.08 -4.11
N SER A 253 0.67 36.63 -4.71
CA SER A 253 0.64 37.07 -6.11
C SER A 253 0.38 35.89 -7.07
N PRO A 254 -0.20 36.13 -8.27
CA PRO A 254 -0.38 35.09 -9.28
C PRO A 254 0.92 34.41 -9.70
N THR A 255 2.06 35.10 -9.64
CA THR A 255 3.37 34.56 -9.97
C THR A 255 3.85 33.59 -8.88
N SER A 256 3.75 33.99 -7.61
CA SER A 256 4.16 33.16 -6.48
C SER A 256 3.29 31.92 -6.35
N ARG A 257 1.97 32.02 -6.57
CA ARG A 257 1.10 30.84 -6.63
C ARG A 257 1.49 29.83 -7.70
N LYS A 258 1.84 30.29 -8.90
CA LYS A 258 2.32 29.41 -9.98
C LYS A 258 3.63 28.73 -9.59
N MET A 259 4.54 29.45 -8.94
CA MET A 259 5.81 28.92 -8.49
C MET A 259 5.63 27.89 -7.34
N MET A 260 4.77 28.18 -6.36
CA MET A 260 4.41 27.23 -5.30
C MET A 260 3.77 25.96 -5.87
N PHE A 261 2.86 26.08 -6.84
CA PHE A 261 2.30 24.90 -7.51
C PHE A 261 3.38 24.10 -8.26
N ALA A 262 4.32 24.77 -8.93
CA ALA A 262 5.45 24.10 -9.56
C ALA A 262 6.34 23.37 -8.54
N LEU A 263 6.56 23.96 -7.36
CA LEU A 263 7.24 23.29 -6.24
C LEU A 263 6.46 22.06 -5.75
N CYS A 264 5.14 22.15 -5.58
CA CYS A 264 4.30 20.99 -5.21
C CYS A 264 4.44 19.84 -6.21
N VAL A 265 4.44 20.13 -7.51
CA VAL A 265 4.65 19.14 -8.58
C VAL A 265 6.06 18.56 -8.52
N PHE A 266 7.08 19.40 -8.37
CA PHE A 266 8.47 18.96 -8.28
C PHE A 266 8.69 18.00 -7.10
N TYR A 267 8.21 18.36 -5.91
CA TYR A 267 8.30 17.50 -4.72
C TYR A 267 7.47 16.22 -4.88
N ALA A 268 6.31 16.28 -5.52
CA ALA A 268 5.50 15.08 -5.79
C ALA A 268 6.25 14.10 -6.71
N VAL A 269 6.96 14.59 -7.72
CA VAL A 269 7.79 13.76 -8.60
C VAL A 269 8.98 13.17 -7.85
N ILE A 270 9.68 13.97 -7.03
CA ILE A 270 10.80 13.48 -6.20
C ILE A 270 10.35 12.36 -5.27
N ASP A 271 9.22 12.54 -4.60
CA ASP A 271 8.66 11.57 -3.67
C ASP A 271 8.21 10.29 -4.41
N PHE A 272 7.47 10.45 -5.52
CA PHE A 272 7.04 9.33 -6.35
C PHE A 272 8.22 8.53 -6.93
N ARG A 273 9.34 9.18 -7.24
CA ARG A 273 10.55 8.50 -7.72
C ARG A 273 11.13 7.51 -6.70
N LYS A 274 10.86 7.67 -5.40
CA LYS A 274 11.28 6.70 -4.36
C LYS A 274 10.68 5.31 -4.59
N SER A 275 9.52 5.22 -5.25
CA SER A 275 8.88 3.94 -5.58
C SER A 275 9.66 3.09 -6.59
N PHE A 276 10.61 3.67 -7.33
CA PHE A 276 11.39 2.97 -8.37
C PHE A 276 12.73 2.40 -7.86
N ARG A 277 12.91 2.31 -6.54
CA ARG A 277 14.12 1.76 -5.90
C ARG A 277 15.39 2.42 -6.46
N GLU A 278 16.41 1.63 -6.79
CA GLU A 278 17.72 2.09 -7.27
C GLU A 278 17.65 2.81 -8.64
N VAL A 279 16.65 2.51 -9.48
CA VAL A 279 16.43 3.23 -10.75
C VAL A 279 15.91 4.66 -10.49
N GLY A 280 15.18 4.84 -9.40
CA GLY A 280 14.69 6.14 -8.96
C GLY A 280 15.80 6.98 -8.35
N TRP A 281 16.53 6.40 -7.40
CA TRP A 281 17.54 7.06 -6.58
C TRP A 281 18.68 6.10 -6.23
N ASN A 282 19.93 6.51 -6.45
CA ASN A 282 21.11 5.75 -5.96
C ASN A 282 21.20 5.79 -4.44
N HIS A 283 20.86 6.94 -3.83
CA HIS A 283 20.74 7.13 -2.39
C HIS A 283 19.45 7.92 -2.13
N ARG A 284 18.66 7.48 -1.15
CA ARG A 284 17.41 8.15 -0.79
C ARG A 284 17.72 9.42 0.00
N TYR A 285 17.35 10.57 -0.55
CA TYR A 285 17.40 11.84 0.15
C TYR A 285 16.07 12.10 0.85
N SER A 286 16.13 12.57 2.09
CA SER A 286 14.95 12.95 2.87
C SER A 286 14.47 14.34 2.46
N PHE A 287 13.75 14.41 1.33
CA PHE A 287 12.94 15.57 0.98
C PHE A 287 11.56 15.37 1.60
N GLY A 288 11.33 16.02 2.74
CA GLY A 288 10.08 15.97 3.49
C GLY A 288 9.14 17.12 3.14
N LEU A 289 7.95 17.08 3.73
CA LEU A 289 6.96 18.15 3.63
C LEU A 289 7.50 19.50 4.16
N ASP A 290 8.31 19.47 5.21
CA ASP A 290 8.88 20.67 5.81
C ASP A 290 9.79 21.43 4.84
N SER A 291 10.59 20.71 4.04
CA SER A 291 11.43 21.33 3.02
C SER A 291 10.61 22.01 1.92
N LEU A 292 9.47 21.41 1.54
CA LEU A 292 8.54 22.02 0.59
C LEU A 292 7.93 23.31 1.17
N LEU A 293 7.51 23.29 2.43
CA LEU A 293 6.90 24.44 3.09
C LEU A 293 7.89 25.61 3.18
N VAL A 294 9.12 25.36 3.61
CA VAL A 294 10.18 26.37 3.63
C VAL A 294 10.45 26.93 2.22
N ALA A 295 10.49 26.07 1.20
CA ALA A 295 10.68 26.52 -0.18
C ALA A 295 9.52 27.40 -0.67
N CYS A 296 8.28 27.07 -0.31
CA CYS A 296 7.11 27.88 -0.65
C CYS A 296 7.09 29.21 0.13
N GLU A 297 7.49 29.23 1.41
CA GLU A 297 7.63 30.47 2.20
C GLU A 297 8.65 31.43 1.57
N LEU A 298 9.79 30.93 1.11
CA LEU A 298 10.81 31.76 0.44
C LEU A 298 10.31 32.40 -0.87
N VAL A 299 9.32 31.79 -1.51
CA VAL A 299 8.71 32.26 -2.77
C VAL A 299 7.45 33.08 -2.50
N SER A 300 6.91 33.01 -1.29
CA SER A 300 5.77 33.83 -0.89
C SER A 300 6.22 35.30 -0.84
N ASP A 301 5.46 36.18 -1.48
CA ASP A 301 5.75 37.62 -1.56
C ASP A 301 5.39 38.32 -0.23
N VAL A 302 5.92 37.82 0.89
CA VAL A 302 5.84 38.46 2.21
C VAL A 302 6.98 39.44 2.39
#